data_AF-A0A951EID7-F1
#
_entry.id   AF-A0A951EID7-F1
#
_cell.length_a   1.000
_cell.length_b   1.000
_cell.length_c   1.000
_cell.angle_alpha   90.00
_cell.angle_beta   90.00
_cell.angle_gamma   90.00
#
_symmetry.space_group_name_H-M   'P 1'
#
loop_
_entity.id
_entity.type
_entity.pdbx_description
1 polymer ?
#
loop_
_entity_poly.entity_id
_entity_poly.type
_entity_poly.pdbx_seq_one_letter_code
_entity_poly.pdbx_strand_id
1 'polypeptide(L)'
;MSSAVLDRYLSLATQGHVERDPAQEELIGRLDRLRERMAAVPRAAKPNGFNWLFGSRNNGAAVRGVYIWGPVGRGKTMLMDLFYEAVEGERKRR
;
A
#
# COMPACT_ATOMS: atom_id res chain seq x y z
N MET A 1 -0.14 -16.84 5.26
CA MET A 1 0.86 -16.48 4.23
C MET A 1 1.36 -15.09 4.59
N SER A 2 2.67 -14.95 4.80
CA SER A 2 3.26 -13.65 5.16
C SER A 2 3.31 -12.74 3.94
N SER A 3 3.15 -11.45 4.15
CA SER A 3 3.24 -10.43 3.11
C SER A 3 4.64 -9.84 3.05
N ALA A 4 4.98 -9.20 1.92
CA ALA A 4 6.25 -8.50 1.78
C ALA A 4 6.49 -7.42 2.86
N VAL A 5 5.43 -6.76 3.35
CA VAL A 5 5.52 -5.76 4.42
C VAL A 5 5.79 -6.42 5.77
N LEU A 6 5.04 -7.48 6.09
CA LEU A 6 5.18 -8.21 7.35
C LEU A 6 6.55 -8.89 7.45
N ASP A 7 7.03 -9.51 6.37
CA ASP A 7 8.35 -10.16 6.36
C ASP A 7 9.47 -9.17 6.67
N ARG A 8 9.41 -7.97 6.08
CA ARG A 8 10.43 -6.95 6.34
C ARG A 8 10.32 -6.36 7.73
N TYR A 9 9.11 -6.18 8.25
CA TYR A 9 8.88 -5.80 9.64
C TYR A 9 9.46 -6.82 10.62
N LEU A 10 9.18 -8.11 10.42
CA LEU A 10 9.70 -9.19 11.26
C LEU A 10 11.22 -9.33 11.16
N SER A 11 11.80 -9.07 9.98
CA SER A 11 13.25 -9.02 9.80
C SER A 11 13.89 -7.91 10.64
N LEU A 12 13.33 -6.68 10.59
CA LEU A 12 13.78 -5.57 11.43
C LEU A 12 13.64 -5.88 12.93
N ALA A 13 12.56 -6.57 13.31
CA ALA A 13 12.34 -6.98 14.69
C ALA A 13 13.36 -8.02 15.15
N THR A 14 13.66 -9.01 14.30
CA THR A 14 14.67 -10.03 14.58
C THR A 14 16.07 -9.43 14.71
N GLN A 15 16.36 -8.35 13.97
CA GLN A 15 17.61 -7.59 14.05
C GLN A 15 17.66 -6.63 15.26
N GLY A 16 16.58 -6.50 16.04
CA GLY A 16 16.51 -5.60 17.19
C GLY A 16 16.36 -4.12 16.82
N HIS A 17 16.07 -3.79 15.55
CA HIS A 17 15.83 -2.41 15.13
C HIS A 17 14.42 -1.91 15.50
N VAL A 18 13.48 -2.83 15.70
CA VAL A 18 12.09 -2.53 16.05
C VAL A 18 11.62 -3.54 17.11
N GLU A 19 10.90 -3.08 18.11
CA GLU A 19 10.19 -3.98 19.02
C GLU A 19 8.84 -4.38 18.40
N ARG A 20 8.47 -5.66 18.54
CA ARG A 20 7.18 -6.14 18.03
C ARG A 20 6.04 -5.46 18.77
N ASP A 21 5.13 -4.89 18.01
CA ASP A 21 3.98 -4.16 18.51
C ASP A 21 2.70 -4.69 17.84
N PRO A 22 1.76 -5.27 18.59
CA PRO A 22 0.51 -5.80 18.05
C PRO A 22 -0.29 -4.79 17.20
N ALA A 23 -0.25 -3.50 17.55
CA ALA A 23 -0.95 -2.46 16.80
C ALA A 23 -0.28 -2.18 15.44
N GLN A 24 1.05 -2.31 15.38
CA GLN A 24 1.79 -2.20 14.12
C GLN A 24 1.51 -3.41 13.21
N GLU A 25 1.47 -4.62 13.78
CA GLU A 25 1.13 -5.84 13.03
C GLU A 25 -0.29 -5.79 12.47
N GLU A 26 -1.26 -5.28 13.25
CA GLU A 26 -2.63 -5.09 12.76
C GLU A 26 -2.68 -4.08 11.60
N LEU A 27 -1.96 -2.97 11.72
CA LEU A 27 -1.86 -1.96 10.68
C LEU A 27 -1.20 -2.51 9.41
N ILE A 28 -0.14 -3.31 9.53
CA ILE A 28 0.50 -4.02 8.42
C ILE A 28 -0.55 -4.87 7.69
N GLY A 29 -1.35 -5.64 8.42
CA GLY A 29 -2.43 -6.43 7.81
C GLY A 29 -3.46 -5.59 7.05
N ARG A 30 -3.77 -4.37 7.52
CA ARG A 30 -4.66 -3.44 6.79
C ARG A 30 -4.00 -2.89 5.53
N LEU A 31 -2.70 -2.58 5.59
CA LEU A 31 -1.91 -2.10 4.45
C LEU A 31 -1.75 -3.18 3.38
N ASP A 32 -1.59 -4.44 3.77
CA ASP A 32 -1.52 -5.57 2.82
C ASP A 32 -2.81 -5.75 2.04
N ARG A 33 -3.96 -5.69 2.73
CA ARG A 33 -5.27 -5.72 2.06
C ARG A 33 -5.44 -4.54 1.11
N LEU A 34 -4.91 -3.37 1.45
CA LEU A 34 -4.91 -2.22 0.54
C LEU A 34 -4.04 -2.49 -0.69
N ARG A 35 -2.83 -3.04 -0.51
CA ARG A 35 -1.92 -3.42 -1.61
C ARG A 35 -2.59 -4.40 -2.57
N GLU A 36 -3.23 -5.44 -2.04
CA GLU A 36 -3.95 -6.44 -2.85
C GLU A 36 -5.09 -5.81 -3.65
N ARG A 37 -5.89 -4.94 -3.01
CA ARG A 37 -6.96 -4.20 -3.69
C ARG A 37 -6.41 -3.28 -4.78
N MET A 38 -5.27 -2.64 -4.57
CA MET A 38 -4.61 -1.81 -5.58
C MET A 38 -4.09 -2.63 -6.76
N ALA A 39 -3.53 -3.82 -6.50
CA ALA A 39 -3.04 -4.73 -7.53
C ALA A 39 -4.18 -5.32 -8.39
N ALA A 40 -5.36 -5.51 -7.79
CA ALA A 40 -6.54 -6.04 -8.47
C ALA A 40 -7.24 -5.02 -9.40
N VAL A 41 -6.91 -3.71 -9.31
CA VAL A 41 -7.50 -2.71 -10.21
C VAL A 41 -6.78 -2.74 -11.56
N PRO A 42 -7.50 -2.96 -12.68
CA PRO A 42 -6.91 -2.89 -14.01
C PRO A 42 -6.27 -1.52 -14.23
N ARG A 43 -5.00 -1.49 -14.65
CA ARG A 43 -4.37 -0.24 -15.05
C ARG A 43 -5.10 0.28 -16.29
N ALA A 44 -5.63 1.49 -16.22
CA ALA A 44 -6.29 2.12 -17.36
C ALA A 44 -5.31 2.11 -18.55
N ALA A 45 -5.76 1.50 -19.66
CA ALA A 45 -4.99 1.48 -20.90
C ALA A 45 -4.72 2.92 -21.34
N LYS A 46 -3.57 3.15 -22.00
CA LYS A 46 -3.26 4.46 -22.59
C LYS A 46 -4.44 4.87 -23.47
N PRO A 47 -5.02 6.07 -23.30
CA PRO A 47 -6.09 6.51 -24.18
C PRO A 47 -5.51 6.64 -25.59
N ASN A 48 -5.91 5.74 -26.50
CA ASN A 48 -5.66 5.93 -27.93
C ASN A 48 -6.39 7.21 -28.36
N GLY A 49 -5.73 8.06 -29.16
CA GLY A 49 -6.18 9.42 -29.52
C GLY A 49 -7.54 9.54 -30.21
N PHE A 50 -8.26 8.44 -30.45
CA PHE A 50 -9.65 8.41 -30.94
C PHE A 50 -10.68 8.06 -29.85
N ASN A 51 -10.26 7.43 -28.75
CA ASN A 51 -11.16 6.95 -27.69
C ASN A 51 -11.66 8.07 -26.77
N TRP A 52 -11.17 9.30 -26.91
CA TRP A 52 -11.67 10.46 -26.16
C TRP A 52 -13.01 10.98 -26.70
N LEU A 53 -13.33 10.71 -27.98
CA LEU A 53 -14.57 11.13 -28.64
C LEU A 53 -15.76 10.19 -28.35
N PHE A 54 -15.47 8.94 -27.95
CA PHE A 54 -16.49 7.91 -27.65
C PHE A 54 -16.34 7.33 -26.23
N GLY A 55 -15.47 7.92 -25.41
CA GLY A 55 -15.02 7.34 -24.15
C GLY A 55 -16.07 7.39 -23.06
N SER A 56 -16.78 6.28 -22.86
CA SER A 56 -17.41 5.98 -21.58
C SER A 56 -16.36 6.14 -20.49
N ARG A 57 -16.58 7.07 -19.54
CA ARG A 57 -15.80 7.22 -18.32
C ARG A 57 -16.01 5.98 -17.45
N ASN A 58 -15.47 4.85 -17.86
CA ASN A 58 -15.33 3.70 -16.99
C ASN A 58 -14.11 3.94 -16.09
N ASN A 59 -14.19 5.00 -15.27
CA ASN A 59 -13.32 5.19 -14.14
C ASN A 59 -13.75 4.14 -13.12
N GLY A 60 -13.20 2.93 -13.22
CA GLY A 60 -13.38 1.89 -12.22
C GLY A 60 -13.23 2.49 -10.82
N ALA A 61 -14.11 2.12 -9.90
CA ALA A 61 -14.19 2.73 -8.58
C ALA A 61 -12.80 2.78 -7.91
N ALA A 62 -12.35 4.00 -7.58
CA ALA A 62 -11.03 4.19 -6.99
C ALA A 62 -10.88 3.41 -5.68
N VAL A 63 -9.71 2.82 -5.45
CA VAL A 63 -9.43 2.09 -4.22
C VAL A 63 -9.38 3.06 -3.04
N ARG A 64 -10.32 2.95 -2.10
CA ARG A 64 -10.24 3.67 -0.82
C ARG A 64 -8.98 3.29 -0.06
N GLY A 65 -8.19 4.29 0.34
CA GLY A 65 -6.96 4.16 1.11
C GLY A 65 -7.18 3.94 2.62
N VAL A 66 -6.06 3.89 3.35
CA VAL A 66 -6.01 3.77 4.81
C VAL A 66 -5.48 5.08 5.40
N TYR A 67 -6.19 5.66 6.36
CA TYR A 67 -5.72 6.81 7.13
C TYR A 67 -5.15 6.34 8.47
N ILE A 68 -3.89 6.66 8.73
CA ILE A 68 -3.18 6.23 9.94
C ILE A 68 -3.02 7.43 10.87
N TRP A 69 -3.49 7.30 12.11
CA TRP A 69 -3.38 8.31 13.15
C TRP A 69 -2.91 7.68 14.45
N GLY A 70 -2.40 8.50 15.38
CA GLY A 70 -1.93 8.05 16.69
C GLY A 70 -0.71 8.83 17.17
N PRO A 71 -0.22 8.56 18.39
CA PRO A 71 0.85 9.33 19.04
C PRO A 71 2.15 9.40 18.22
N VAL A 72 2.93 10.45 18.44
CA VAL A 72 4.28 10.62 17.85
C VAL A 72 5.20 9.47 18.33
N GLY A 73 6.15 9.04 17.49
CA GLY A 73 7.12 8.01 17.87
C GLY A 73 6.65 6.56 17.74
N ARG A 74 5.39 6.29 17.33
CA ARG A 74 4.85 4.91 17.22
C ARG A 74 5.19 4.18 15.90
N GLY A 75 6.19 4.64 15.15
CA GLY A 75 6.65 3.96 13.94
C GLY A 75 5.77 4.08 12.69
N LYS A 76 4.76 4.97 12.68
CA LYS A 76 3.83 5.14 11.53
C LYS A 76 4.55 5.42 10.21
N THR A 77 5.56 6.30 10.21
CA THR A 77 6.35 6.63 9.01
C THR A 77 7.12 5.41 8.51
N MET A 78 7.80 4.69 9.41
CA MET A 78 8.52 3.46 9.06
C MET A 78 7.58 2.43 8.42
N LEU A 79 6.39 2.23 8.96
CA LEU A 79 5.40 1.31 8.38
C LEU A 79 4.92 1.76 6.98
N MET A 80 4.74 3.06 6.78
CA MET A 80 4.41 3.60 5.44
C MET A 80 5.55 3.43 4.44
N ASP A 81 6.80 3.52 4.90
CA ASP A 81 7.98 3.31 4.05
C ASP A 81 8.07 1.86 3.60
N LEU A 82 7.91 0.91 4.52
CA LEU A 82 7.85 -0.51 4.22
C LEU A 82 6.72 -0.83 3.23
N PHE A 83 5.54 -0.25 3.44
CA PHE A 83 4.42 -0.39 2.52
C PHE A 83 4.72 0.18 1.14
N TYR A 84 5.27 1.40 1.06
CA TYR A 84 5.60 2.05 -0.20
C TYR A 84 6.57 1.23 -1.05
N GLU A 85 7.57 0.65 -0.40
CA GLU A 85 8.55 -0.26 -1.02
C GLU A 85 7.90 -1.55 -1.52
N ALA A 86 6.91 -2.09 -0.79
CA ALA A 86 6.22 -3.35 -1.12
C ALA A 86 5.11 -3.23 -2.18
N VAL A 87 4.53 -2.05 -2.38
CA VAL A 87 3.55 -1.83 -3.46
C VAL A 87 4.25 -1.99 -4.81
N GLU A 88 3.55 -2.35 -5.89
CA GLU A 88 4.11 -2.37 -7.25
C GLU A 88 3.46 -1.28 -8.10
N GLY A 89 4.23 -0.66 -9.01
CA GLY A 89 3.69 0.34 -9.95
C GLY A 89 4.64 1.49 -10.26
N GLU A 90 4.53 2.00 -11.49
CA GLU A 90 5.38 3.09 -12.00
C GLU A 90 4.96 4.47 -11.48
N ARG A 91 3.68 4.63 -11.10
CA ARG A 91 3.12 5.90 -10.61
C ARG A 91 2.92 5.84 -9.10
N LYS A 92 3.99 6.04 -8.36
CA LYS A 92 3.96 6.22 -6.91
C LYS A 92 4.61 7.55 -6.54
N ARG A 93 4.05 8.23 -5.53
CA ARG A 93 4.62 9.45 -4.95
C ARG A 93 4.66 9.27 -3.44
N ARG A 94 5.77 9.65 -2.84
CA ARG A 94 5.94 9.71 -1.38
C ARG A 94 5.51 11.07 -0.86
#